data_AF-A0A973M1Q1-F1
#
_entry.id   AF-A0A973M1Q1-F1
#
_cell.length_a   1.000
_cell.length_b   1.000
_cell.length_c   1.000
_cell.angle_alpha   90.00
_cell.angle_beta   90.00
_cell.angle_gamma   90.00
#
_symmetry.space_group_name_H-M   'P 1'
#
loop_
_entity.id
_entity.type
_entity.pdbx_description
1 polymer ?
#
loop_
_entity_poly.entity_id
_entity_poly.type
_entity_poly.pdbx_seq_one_letter_code
_entity_poly.pdbx_strand_id
1 'polypeptide(L)'
;MRERGQSFTDKDGNPVRKYFQSRPSAAGDGYDPTSTGASNLGPSDVVDTLPVAGDEGRQSLLTQVCARSKAIGQLEGVSGARPYCTPDGAGAVLKVFPDRAVSVNQACPAAPFTDGYQGLKVECAKAGEDYAAGRTVPVRGNAEPVVPADAVTASGSGLDPHISVAYADLQAPRVAKERGLALDRVKALIGEHTTGRALGFMGEPVVNVLELNLALDKA
;
A
#
# COMPACT_ATOMS: atom_id res chain seq x y z
N MET A 1 -6.91 26.51 4.16
CA MET A 1 -7.22 25.30 4.98
C MET A 1 -7.67 24.08 4.16
N ARG A 2 -7.90 24.18 2.84
CA ARG A 2 -8.47 23.11 2.00
C ARG A 2 -7.44 22.20 1.29
N GLU A 3 -6.16 22.40 1.57
CA GLU A 3 -5.04 21.75 0.85
C GLU A 3 -4.35 20.65 1.66
N ARG A 4 -4.80 20.36 2.89
CA ARG A 4 -4.20 19.34 3.75
C ARG A 4 -5.04 18.07 3.74
N GLY A 5 -4.42 16.95 3.39
CA GLY A 5 -4.96 15.62 3.60
C GLY A 5 -5.13 15.32 5.09
N GLN A 6 -6.01 14.37 5.39
CA GLN A 6 -6.31 13.92 6.75
C GLN A 6 -6.28 12.40 6.79
N SER A 7 -5.96 11.84 7.96
CA SER A 7 -6.18 10.43 8.23
C SER A 7 -7.68 10.18 8.48
N PHE A 8 -8.26 9.21 7.79
CA PHE A 8 -9.65 8.77 7.99
C PHE A 8 -9.71 7.45 8.76
N THR A 9 -8.92 7.37 9.84
CA THR A 9 -8.82 6.23 10.75
C THR A 9 -9.47 6.53 12.11
N ASP A 10 -9.85 5.47 12.84
CA ASP A 10 -10.29 5.58 14.22
C ASP A 10 -9.10 5.74 15.19
N LYS A 11 -9.41 5.78 16.50
CA LYS A 11 -8.42 5.92 17.58
C LYS A 11 -7.39 4.79 17.64
N ASP A 12 -7.71 3.64 17.05
CA ASP A 12 -6.86 2.44 17.03
C ASP A 12 -6.10 2.34 15.69
N GLY A 13 -6.23 3.34 14.80
CA GLY A 13 -5.59 3.38 13.50
C GLY A 13 -6.30 2.57 12.41
N ASN A 14 -7.50 2.03 12.69
CA ASN A 14 -8.24 1.28 11.69
C ASN A 14 -8.99 2.21 10.72
N PRO A 15 -9.09 1.89 9.43
CA PRO A 15 -9.81 2.71 8.46
C PRO A 15 -11.30 2.78 8.81
N VAL A 16 -11.83 4.00 8.93
CA VAL A 16 -13.25 4.23 9.16
C VAL A 16 -14.03 3.88 7.89
N ARG A 17 -14.79 2.79 7.95
CA ARG A 17 -15.41 2.16 6.76
C ARG A 17 -16.44 3.02 6.02
N LYS A 18 -16.99 4.06 6.65
CA LYS A 18 -17.91 5.00 5.99
C LYS A 18 -17.22 6.12 5.21
N TYR A 19 -15.90 6.28 5.32
CA TYR A 19 -15.15 7.33 4.65
C TYR A 19 -14.28 6.78 3.51
N PHE A 20 -14.04 7.63 2.51
CA PHE A 20 -12.96 7.42 1.56
C PHE A 20 -11.62 7.59 2.27
N GLN A 21 -10.71 6.69 1.96
CA GLN A 21 -9.35 6.63 2.47
C GLN A 21 -8.42 7.34 1.49
N SER A 22 -7.52 8.14 2.05
CA SER A 22 -6.49 8.87 1.34
C SER A 22 -5.29 7.95 1.00
N ARG A 23 -4.28 8.51 0.34
CA ARG A 23 -3.03 7.81 0.07
C ARG A 23 -2.25 7.56 1.38
N PRO A 24 -1.31 6.62 1.42
CA PRO A 24 -0.40 6.51 2.56
C PRO A 24 0.36 7.82 2.79
N SER A 25 0.57 8.16 4.06
CA SER A 25 1.39 9.30 4.47
C SER A 25 2.67 8.82 5.16
N ALA A 26 3.77 9.54 4.92
CA ALA A 26 5.04 9.39 5.63
C ALA A 26 5.33 10.59 6.55
N ALA A 27 4.30 11.43 6.82
CA ALA A 27 4.40 12.61 7.65
C ALA A 27 4.05 12.29 9.12
N GLY A 28 5.06 12.24 10.00
CA GLY A 28 4.90 11.94 11.44
C GLY A 28 4.10 10.67 11.71
N ASP A 29 3.15 10.73 12.65
CA ASP A 29 2.21 9.65 12.98
C ASP A 29 1.07 9.47 11.95
N GLY A 30 1.26 9.98 10.73
CA GLY A 30 0.29 9.94 9.64
C GLY A 30 -0.43 11.27 9.45
N TYR A 31 -0.16 11.92 8.32
CA TYR A 31 -0.71 13.24 7.97
C TYR A 31 -0.44 14.34 9.01
N ASP A 32 0.68 14.25 9.73
CA ASP A 32 1.10 15.26 10.72
C ASP A 32 1.61 16.54 10.03
N PRO A 33 0.92 17.69 10.17
CA PRO A 33 1.33 18.94 9.54
C PRO A 33 2.61 19.56 10.14
N THR A 34 3.07 19.08 11.29
CA THR A 34 4.32 19.51 11.93
C THR A 34 5.52 18.66 11.50
N SER A 35 5.28 17.56 10.79
CA SER A 35 6.29 16.64 10.28
C SER A 35 6.03 16.36 8.80
N THR A 36 6.36 17.30 7.92
CA THR A 36 6.16 17.11 6.47
C THR A 36 7.33 16.32 5.88
N GLY A 37 7.08 15.17 5.24
CA GLY A 37 8.14 14.35 4.67
C GLY A 37 7.64 13.24 3.75
N ALA A 38 8.55 12.75 2.91
CA ALA A 38 8.38 11.53 2.11
C ALA A 38 9.09 10.35 2.79
N SER A 39 8.72 9.13 2.41
CA SER A 39 9.38 7.92 2.93
C SER A 39 10.87 7.81 2.59
N ASN A 40 11.35 8.52 1.56
CA ASN A 40 12.73 8.50 1.05
C ASN A 40 13.28 7.10 0.68
N LEU A 41 12.40 6.10 0.53
CA LEU A 41 12.78 4.75 0.11
C LEU A 41 12.88 4.68 -1.41
N GLY A 42 14.01 4.18 -1.90
CA GLY A 42 14.25 4.00 -3.33
C GLY A 42 13.61 2.72 -3.89
N PRO A 43 13.44 2.61 -5.22
CA PRO A 43 12.89 1.41 -5.87
C PRO A 43 13.70 0.12 -5.62
N SER A 44 14.96 0.24 -5.20
CA SER A 44 15.83 -0.87 -4.84
C SER A 44 15.66 -1.36 -3.40
N ASP A 45 14.87 -0.67 -2.57
CA ASP A 45 14.57 -1.09 -1.21
C ASP A 45 13.54 -2.23 -1.22
N VAL A 46 14.04 -3.46 -1.38
CA VAL A 46 13.20 -4.67 -1.55
C VAL A 46 13.41 -5.71 -0.46
N VAL A 47 14.42 -5.56 0.41
CA VAL A 47 14.77 -6.53 1.46
C VAL A 47 14.44 -5.96 2.82
N ASP A 48 13.68 -6.71 3.62
CA ASP A 48 13.35 -6.36 5.00
C ASP A 48 14.55 -6.57 5.92
N THR A 49 14.65 -5.72 6.95
CA THR A 49 15.49 -6.01 8.12
C THR A 49 14.62 -6.79 9.10
N LEU A 50 14.96 -8.06 9.33
CA LEU A 50 14.22 -8.91 10.26
C LEU A 50 14.44 -8.45 11.72
N PRO A 51 13.40 -8.51 12.58
CA PRO A 51 13.54 -8.16 13.98
C PRO A 51 14.52 -9.09 14.70
N VAL A 52 15.31 -8.53 15.61
CA VAL A 52 16.23 -9.24 16.51
C VAL A 52 16.04 -8.74 17.94
N ALA A 53 16.67 -9.38 18.93
CA ALA A 53 16.53 -8.95 20.32
C ALA A 53 17.00 -7.49 20.50
N GLY A 54 16.07 -6.59 20.82
CA GLY A 54 16.35 -5.16 21.01
C GLY A 54 16.23 -4.29 19.74
N ASP A 55 15.85 -4.87 18.60
CA ASP A 55 15.62 -4.14 17.34
C ASP A 55 14.36 -4.70 16.66
N GLU A 56 13.35 -3.85 16.44
CA GLU A 56 12.08 -4.22 15.82
C GLU A 56 12.20 -4.53 14.31
N GLY A 57 13.37 -4.29 13.73
CA GLY A 57 13.60 -4.45 12.30
C GLY A 57 12.94 -3.34 11.49
N ARG A 58 12.86 -3.54 10.18
CA ARG A 58 12.31 -2.56 9.24
C ARG A 58 11.77 -3.23 8.01
N GLN A 59 10.55 -2.87 7.62
CA GLN A 59 9.99 -3.25 6.33
C GLN A 59 10.60 -2.42 5.19
N SER A 60 11.01 -3.12 4.14
CA SER A 60 11.35 -2.53 2.85
C SER A 60 10.14 -1.84 2.20
N LEU A 61 10.40 -0.95 1.24
CA LEU A 61 9.36 -0.36 0.40
C LEU A 61 8.50 -1.43 -0.27
N LEU A 62 9.11 -2.52 -0.76
CA LEU A 62 8.37 -3.60 -1.40
C LEU A 62 7.37 -4.25 -0.41
N THR A 63 7.82 -4.61 0.79
CA THR A 63 6.93 -5.18 1.82
C THR A 63 5.84 -4.19 2.24
N GLN A 64 6.15 -2.90 2.39
CA GLN A 64 5.13 -1.88 2.68
C GLN A 64 4.06 -1.80 1.59
N VAL A 65 4.46 -1.82 0.32
CA VAL A 65 3.53 -1.83 -0.82
C VAL A 65 2.66 -3.09 -0.82
N CYS A 66 3.25 -4.25 -0.57
CA CYS A 66 2.55 -5.52 -0.51
C CYS A 66 1.54 -5.57 0.64
N ALA A 67 1.94 -5.17 1.84
CA ALA A 67 1.09 -5.14 3.02
C ALA A 67 -0.09 -4.18 2.84
N ARG A 68 0.16 -2.98 2.32
CA ARG A 68 -0.91 -1.99 2.02
C ARG A 68 -1.87 -2.51 0.97
N SER A 69 -1.37 -3.09 -0.13
CA SER A 69 -2.21 -3.66 -1.19
C SER A 69 -3.12 -4.75 -0.66
N LYS A 70 -2.58 -5.65 0.19
CA LYS A 70 -3.35 -6.70 0.85
C LYS A 70 -4.42 -6.12 1.77
N ALA A 71 -4.08 -5.14 2.61
CA ALA A 71 -5.02 -4.50 3.53
C ALA A 71 -6.16 -3.78 2.78
N ILE A 72 -5.86 -3.07 1.70
CA ILE A 72 -6.87 -2.42 0.85
C ILE A 72 -7.75 -3.47 0.17
N GLY A 73 -7.16 -4.54 -0.36
CA GLY A 73 -7.93 -5.64 -0.94
C GLY A 73 -8.92 -6.25 0.07
N GLN A 74 -8.48 -6.46 1.30
CA GLN A 74 -9.34 -6.94 2.40
C GLN A 74 -10.43 -5.94 2.77
N LEU A 75 -10.12 -4.64 2.81
CA LEU A 75 -11.08 -3.59 3.14
C LEU A 75 -12.18 -3.45 2.08
N GLU A 76 -11.80 -3.48 0.80
CA GLU A 76 -12.71 -3.26 -0.34
C GLU A 76 -13.33 -4.56 -0.88
N GLY A 77 -12.91 -5.73 -0.38
CA GLY A 77 -13.41 -7.03 -0.84
C GLY A 77 -12.93 -7.40 -2.25
N VAL A 78 -11.73 -6.96 -2.63
CA VAL A 78 -11.09 -7.22 -3.93
C VAL A 78 -9.74 -7.91 -3.76
N SER A 79 -9.14 -8.38 -4.86
CA SER A 79 -7.79 -8.93 -4.81
C SER A 79 -6.76 -7.85 -4.44
N GLY A 80 -6.04 -8.07 -3.34
CA GLY A 80 -4.87 -7.28 -2.97
C GLY A 80 -3.56 -7.78 -3.58
N ALA A 81 -3.60 -8.84 -4.40
CA ALA A 81 -2.43 -9.50 -4.96
C ALA A 81 -1.67 -8.59 -5.94
N ARG A 82 -0.33 -8.72 -5.96
CA ARG A 82 0.54 -8.00 -6.89
C ARG A 82 1.71 -8.90 -7.33
N PRO A 83 2.33 -8.63 -8.49
CA PRO A 83 3.35 -9.51 -9.06
C PRO A 83 4.54 -9.81 -8.15
N TYR A 84 4.96 -8.90 -7.27
CA TYR A 84 6.14 -9.10 -6.41
C TYR A 84 5.78 -9.29 -4.93
N CYS A 85 4.54 -9.70 -4.65
CA CYS A 85 4.05 -9.85 -3.31
C CYS A 85 3.71 -11.31 -3.01
N THR A 86 4.06 -11.74 -1.82
CA THR A 86 3.66 -13.03 -1.27
C THR A 86 2.20 -12.97 -0.78
N PRO A 87 1.50 -14.11 -0.63
CA PRO A 87 0.12 -14.13 -0.15
C PRO A 87 -0.07 -13.57 1.28
N ASP A 88 0.96 -13.66 2.12
CA ASP A 88 0.94 -13.08 3.46
C ASP A 88 1.15 -11.56 3.46
N GLY A 89 1.57 -10.96 2.35
CA GLY A 89 1.70 -9.50 2.18
C GLY A 89 3.11 -8.98 2.33
N ALA A 90 4.12 -9.84 2.29
CA ALA A 90 5.54 -9.46 2.22
C ALA A 90 6.00 -9.31 0.77
N GLY A 91 7.18 -8.70 0.57
CA GLY A 91 7.84 -8.72 -0.72
C GLY A 91 8.36 -10.12 -1.07
N ALA A 92 8.06 -10.63 -2.26
CA ALA A 92 8.57 -11.92 -2.73
C ALA A 92 10.04 -11.79 -3.15
N VAL A 93 10.96 -11.94 -2.19
CA VAL A 93 12.40 -11.75 -2.43
C VAL A 93 13.22 -12.92 -1.91
N LEU A 94 14.11 -13.41 -2.79
CA LEU A 94 15.10 -14.42 -2.46
C LEU A 94 16.49 -13.81 -2.35
N LYS A 95 17.30 -14.36 -1.44
CA LYS A 95 18.77 -14.32 -1.51
C LYS A 95 19.26 -15.65 -2.06
N VAL A 96 19.89 -15.60 -3.22
CA VAL A 96 20.38 -16.80 -3.93
C VAL A 96 21.88 -16.93 -3.73
N PHE A 97 22.29 -18.10 -3.24
CA PHE A 97 23.66 -18.55 -3.06
C PHE A 97 23.96 -19.69 -4.08
N PRO A 98 25.22 -20.13 -4.23
CA PRO A 98 25.55 -21.22 -5.15
C PRO A 98 24.82 -22.54 -4.88
N ASP A 99 24.49 -22.81 -3.61
CA ASP A 99 23.97 -24.10 -3.12
C ASP A 99 22.55 -24.01 -2.50
N ARG A 100 22.06 -22.80 -2.21
CA ARG A 100 20.75 -22.59 -1.57
C ARG A 100 20.09 -21.28 -1.99
N ALA A 101 18.78 -21.19 -1.78
CA ALA A 101 18.02 -19.95 -1.87
C ALA A 101 17.26 -19.70 -0.56
N VAL A 102 17.18 -18.44 -0.14
CA VAL A 102 16.54 -18.05 1.13
C VAL A 102 15.47 -17.00 0.87
N SER A 103 14.24 -17.22 1.32
CA SER A 103 13.18 -16.21 1.37
C SER A 103 13.45 -15.24 2.51
N VAL A 104 13.84 -14.00 2.19
CA VAL A 104 14.40 -13.06 3.17
C VAL A 104 13.39 -12.11 3.81
N ASN A 105 12.23 -11.93 3.19
CA ASN A 105 11.15 -11.11 3.75
C ASN A 105 10.10 -11.94 4.51
N GLN A 106 10.31 -13.25 4.62
CA GLN A 106 9.48 -14.17 5.40
C GLN A 106 10.38 -14.96 6.35
N ALA A 107 10.42 -14.55 7.62
CA ALA A 107 11.19 -15.23 8.64
C ALA A 107 10.47 -16.51 9.11
N CYS A 108 11.24 -17.56 9.42
CA CYS A 108 10.70 -18.74 10.08
C CYS A 108 9.99 -18.32 11.40
N PRO A 109 8.83 -18.89 11.75
CA PRO A 109 8.25 -20.13 11.24
C PRO A 109 7.35 -19.99 10.00
N ALA A 110 7.30 -18.82 9.34
CA ALA A 110 6.55 -18.69 8.09
C ALA A 110 7.13 -19.61 7.01
N ALA A 111 6.23 -20.25 6.24
CA ALA A 111 6.64 -21.02 5.07
C ALA A 111 7.10 -20.07 3.95
N PRO A 112 8.18 -20.38 3.23
CA PRO A 112 8.55 -19.63 2.03
C PRO A 112 7.41 -19.60 1.01
N PHE A 113 7.31 -18.50 0.26
CA PHE A 113 6.30 -18.34 -0.79
C PHE A 113 6.47 -19.29 -1.99
N THR A 114 7.60 -20.01 -2.08
CA THR A 114 7.88 -21.04 -3.08
C THR A 114 8.79 -22.11 -2.49
N ASP A 115 8.59 -23.37 -2.86
CA ASP A 115 9.40 -24.49 -2.35
C ASP A 115 10.77 -24.61 -3.04
N GLY A 116 10.92 -23.99 -4.22
CA GLY A 116 12.15 -24.06 -5.01
C GLY A 116 12.35 -22.87 -5.95
N TYR A 117 13.60 -22.66 -6.36
CA TYR A 117 14.00 -21.63 -7.32
C TYR A 117 15.20 -22.11 -8.13
N GLN A 118 15.06 -22.22 -9.46
CA GLN A 118 16.13 -22.65 -10.38
C GLN A 118 16.81 -23.97 -9.97
N GLY A 119 16.04 -24.93 -9.43
CA GLY A 119 16.55 -26.22 -8.95
C GLY A 119 17.12 -26.20 -7.52
N LEU A 120 17.21 -25.04 -6.88
CA LEU A 120 17.57 -24.90 -5.47
C LEU A 120 16.33 -25.02 -4.59
N LYS A 121 16.48 -25.66 -3.43
CA LYS A 121 15.47 -25.62 -2.38
C LYS A 121 15.45 -24.23 -1.75
N VAL A 122 14.26 -23.71 -1.48
CA VAL A 122 14.10 -22.42 -0.79
C VAL A 122 13.89 -22.66 0.70
N GLU A 123 14.66 -21.94 1.51
CA GLU A 123 14.60 -21.93 2.96
C GLU A 123 14.01 -20.61 3.48
N CYS A 124 13.39 -20.60 4.66
CA CYS A 124 12.98 -19.36 5.32
C CYS A 124 14.19 -18.70 5.99
N ALA A 125 14.21 -17.37 6.02
CA ALA A 125 15.25 -16.62 6.71
C ALA A 125 15.13 -16.75 8.23
N LYS A 126 16.27 -16.64 8.92
CA LYS A 126 16.39 -16.65 10.37
C LYS A 126 16.78 -15.26 10.86
N ALA A 127 16.16 -14.83 11.95
CA ALA A 127 16.52 -13.57 12.61
C ALA A 127 18.00 -13.56 13.02
N GLY A 128 18.71 -12.48 12.67
CA GLY A 128 20.11 -12.28 13.00
C GLY A 128 21.14 -12.97 12.10
N GLU A 129 20.71 -13.77 11.10
CA GLU A 129 21.62 -14.30 10.07
C GLU A 129 21.88 -13.24 8.99
N ASP A 130 23.14 -13.13 8.55
CA ASP A 130 23.53 -12.22 7.47
C ASP A 130 23.43 -12.89 6.10
N TYR A 131 22.59 -12.33 5.22
CA TYR A 131 22.41 -12.78 3.84
C TYR A 131 22.99 -11.82 2.80
N ALA A 132 23.84 -10.86 3.20
CA ALA A 132 24.39 -9.82 2.32
C ALA A 132 25.14 -10.39 1.10
N ALA A 133 25.88 -11.50 1.28
CA ALA A 133 26.64 -12.14 0.22
C ALA A 133 25.78 -12.80 -0.89
N GLY A 134 24.49 -13.06 -0.62
CA GLY A 134 23.58 -13.64 -1.58
C GLY A 134 23.10 -12.63 -2.62
N ARG A 135 22.86 -13.09 -3.85
CA ARG A 135 22.26 -12.26 -4.90
C ARG A 135 20.79 -12.01 -4.57
N THR A 136 20.38 -10.74 -4.46
CA THR A 136 18.99 -10.35 -4.26
C THR A 136 18.19 -10.58 -5.54
N VAL A 137 17.11 -11.34 -5.44
CA VAL A 137 16.23 -11.67 -6.57
C VAL A 137 14.76 -11.45 -6.16
N PRO A 138 14.13 -10.34 -6.57
CA PRO A 138 12.68 -10.21 -6.52
C PRO A 138 12.03 -11.22 -7.47
N VAL A 139 11.11 -12.03 -6.97
CA VAL A 139 10.43 -13.06 -7.74
C VAL A 139 9.09 -12.53 -8.21
N ARG A 140 8.87 -12.55 -9.53
CA ARG A 140 7.63 -12.11 -10.16
C ARG A 140 6.64 -13.28 -10.28
N GLY A 141 5.52 -13.18 -9.57
CA GLY A 141 4.30 -13.96 -9.79
C GLY A 141 3.42 -13.39 -10.91
N ASN A 142 2.31 -14.08 -11.17
CA ASN A 142 1.37 -13.81 -12.27
C ASN A 142 0.17 -12.93 -11.88
N ALA A 143 0.15 -12.37 -10.67
CA ALA A 143 -0.97 -11.57 -10.20
C ALA A 143 -1.11 -10.26 -10.99
N GLU A 144 -2.34 -9.94 -11.39
CA GLU A 144 -2.70 -8.64 -11.95
C GLU A 144 -3.20 -7.71 -10.83
N PRO A 145 -2.58 -6.53 -10.62
CA PRO A 145 -2.92 -5.67 -9.51
C PRO A 145 -4.25 -4.95 -9.75
N VAL A 146 -5.26 -5.27 -8.93
CA VAL A 146 -6.55 -4.55 -8.90
C VAL A 146 -6.43 -3.23 -8.11
N VAL A 147 -5.64 -3.24 -7.03
CA VAL A 147 -5.40 -2.04 -6.20
C VAL A 147 -4.48 -1.06 -6.95
N PRO A 148 -4.94 0.18 -7.22
CA PRO A 148 -4.18 1.22 -7.91
C PRO A 148 -2.83 1.55 -7.26
N ALA A 149 -1.91 2.08 -8.05
CA ALA A 149 -0.56 2.40 -7.58
C ALA A 149 -0.53 3.54 -6.56
N ASP A 150 -1.38 4.56 -6.70
CA ASP A 150 -1.48 5.69 -5.77
C ASP A 150 -1.97 5.28 -4.38
N ALA A 151 -2.76 4.21 -4.31
CA ALA A 151 -3.29 3.67 -3.06
C ALA A 151 -2.21 3.04 -2.15
N VAL A 152 -1.09 2.60 -2.72
CA VAL A 152 -0.01 1.89 -1.98
C VAL A 152 1.29 2.68 -1.89
N THR A 153 1.40 3.75 -2.68
CA THR A 153 2.56 4.65 -2.71
C THR A 153 2.28 5.92 -1.92
N ALA A 154 3.18 6.23 -0.99
CA ALA A 154 3.06 7.44 -0.19
C ALA A 154 3.21 8.69 -1.07
N SER A 155 2.48 9.75 -0.74
CA SER A 155 2.67 11.05 -1.41
C SER A 155 4.00 11.68 -1.00
N GLY A 156 4.63 12.40 -1.93
CA GLY A 156 5.90 13.09 -1.70
C GLY A 156 5.85 14.19 -0.63
N SER A 157 4.67 14.75 -0.34
CA SER A 157 4.48 15.72 0.76
C SER A 157 4.03 15.07 2.07
N GLY A 158 3.55 13.83 2.02
CA GLY A 158 2.83 13.18 3.12
C GLY A 158 1.49 13.83 3.48
N LEU A 159 1.07 14.89 2.79
CA LEU A 159 -0.14 15.69 3.10
C LEU A 159 -1.09 15.86 1.91
N ASP A 160 -0.87 15.16 0.81
CA ASP A 160 -1.71 15.27 -0.38
C ASP A 160 -3.14 14.75 -0.11
N PRO A 161 -4.17 15.61 -0.29
CA PRO A 161 -5.57 15.20 -0.13
C PRO A 161 -6.12 14.44 -1.35
N HIS A 162 -5.35 14.29 -2.42
CA HIS A 162 -5.82 13.75 -3.68
C HIS A 162 -5.56 12.25 -3.84
N ILE A 163 -6.52 11.55 -4.42
CA ILE A 163 -6.40 10.17 -4.92
C ILE A 163 -6.77 10.10 -6.40
N SER A 164 -6.36 9.04 -7.07
CA SER A 164 -6.82 8.75 -8.43
C SER A 164 -8.32 8.46 -8.45
N VAL A 165 -8.97 8.75 -9.59
CA VAL A 165 -10.37 8.36 -9.81
C VAL A 165 -10.54 6.85 -9.67
N ALA A 166 -9.58 6.05 -10.16
CA ALA A 166 -9.61 4.60 -10.03
C ALA A 166 -9.61 4.14 -8.55
N TYR A 167 -8.86 4.81 -7.68
CA TYR A 167 -8.87 4.48 -6.26
C TYR A 167 -10.17 4.93 -5.56
N ALA A 168 -10.74 6.08 -5.95
CA ALA A 168 -12.06 6.47 -5.47
C ALA A 168 -13.14 5.46 -5.90
N ASP A 169 -13.15 5.07 -7.17
CA ASP A 169 -14.11 4.09 -7.70
C ASP A 169 -13.99 2.72 -7.03
N LEU A 170 -12.77 2.29 -6.68
CA LEU A 170 -12.54 1.05 -5.94
C LEU A 170 -13.24 1.03 -4.58
N GLN A 171 -13.26 2.17 -3.90
CA GLN A 171 -13.83 2.33 -2.55
C GLN A 171 -15.35 2.60 -2.55
N ALA A 172 -15.88 3.09 -3.67
CA ALA A 172 -17.27 3.53 -3.79
C ALA A 172 -18.31 2.47 -3.36
N PRO A 173 -18.18 1.16 -3.70
CA PRO A 173 -19.13 0.14 -3.26
C PRO A 173 -19.22 0.00 -1.74
N ARG A 174 -18.07 0.01 -1.04
CA ARG A 174 -18.03 -0.04 0.42
C ARG A 174 -18.69 1.20 1.01
N VAL A 175 -18.28 2.39 0.57
CA VAL A 175 -18.79 3.66 1.12
C VAL A 175 -20.29 3.79 0.91
N ALA A 176 -20.81 3.42 -0.27
CA ALA A 176 -22.24 3.40 -0.57
C ALA A 176 -23.01 2.50 0.40
N LYS A 177 -22.52 1.27 0.63
CA LYS A 177 -23.12 0.30 1.54
C LYS A 177 -23.13 0.79 2.99
N GLU A 178 -22.00 1.28 3.49
CA GLU A 178 -21.84 1.73 4.88
C GLU A 178 -22.65 3.00 5.18
N ARG A 179 -22.99 3.79 4.16
CA ARG A 179 -23.83 5.00 4.29
C ARG A 179 -25.30 4.80 3.89
N GLY A 180 -25.68 3.63 3.38
CA GLY A 180 -27.04 3.41 2.86
C GLY A 180 -27.38 4.25 1.63
N LEU A 181 -26.38 4.67 0.84
CA LEU A 181 -26.56 5.47 -0.36
C LEU A 181 -26.56 4.58 -1.61
N ALA A 182 -27.25 5.02 -2.67
CA ALA A 182 -27.13 4.40 -3.98
C ALA A 182 -25.71 4.57 -4.53
N LEU A 183 -25.13 3.51 -5.11
CA LEU A 183 -23.78 3.55 -5.68
C LEU A 183 -23.63 4.65 -6.73
N ASP A 184 -24.65 4.86 -7.57
CA ASP A 184 -24.65 5.91 -8.59
C ASP A 184 -24.60 7.31 -7.98
N ARG A 185 -25.19 7.52 -6.79
CA ARG A 185 -25.08 8.80 -6.08
C ARG A 185 -23.65 9.03 -5.59
N VAL A 186 -23.00 8.00 -5.07
CA VAL A 186 -21.59 8.08 -4.64
C VAL A 186 -20.68 8.35 -5.83
N LYS A 187 -20.89 7.69 -6.96
CA LYS A 187 -20.15 7.94 -8.21
C LYS A 187 -20.36 9.35 -8.76
N ALA A 188 -21.59 9.87 -8.67
CA ALA A 188 -21.86 11.26 -9.05
C ALA A 188 -21.06 12.23 -8.17
N LEU A 189 -21.03 12.01 -6.84
CA LEU A 189 -20.22 12.82 -5.92
C LEU A 189 -18.71 12.71 -6.24
N ILE A 190 -18.20 11.52 -6.57
CA ILE A 190 -16.81 11.37 -7.04
C ILE A 190 -16.55 12.26 -8.25
N GLY A 191 -17.46 12.24 -9.24
CA GLY A 191 -17.36 13.07 -10.44
C GLY A 191 -17.41 14.58 -10.13
N GLU A 192 -18.32 15.01 -9.26
CA GLU A 192 -18.47 16.41 -8.81
C GLU A 192 -17.19 16.92 -8.10
N HIS A 193 -16.47 16.03 -7.42
CA HIS A 193 -15.23 16.32 -6.70
C HIS A 193 -13.95 15.88 -7.44
N THR A 194 -14.06 15.56 -8.73
CA THR A 194 -12.91 15.26 -9.59
C THR A 194 -12.41 16.55 -10.24
N THR A 195 -11.17 16.93 -9.96
CA THR A 195 -10.49 18.00 -10.68
C THR A 195 -9.95 17.45 -11.99
N GLY A 196 -10.36 18.06 -13.11
CA GLY A 196 -9.93 17.68 -14.46
C GLY A 196 -8.46 18.05 -14.75
N ARG A 197 -7.98 17.64 -15.93
CA ARG A 197 -6.63 17.97 -16.40
C ARG A 197 -6.47 19.47 -16.60
N ALA A 198 -5.39 20.06 -16.10
CA ALA A 198 -5.04 21.44 -16.42
C ALA A 198 -4.82 21.56 -17.95
N LEU A 199 -5.46 22.55 -18.58
CA LEU A 199 -5.41 22.78 -20.04
C LEU A 199 -5.81 21.58 -20.92
N GLY A 200 -6.47 20.55 -20.38
CA GLY A 200 -6.90 19.34 -21.11
C GLY A 200 -5.83 18.27 -21.33
N PHE A 201 -4.55 18.56 -21.05
CA PHE A 201 -3.43 17.63 -21.27
C PHE A 201 -2.39 17.59 -20.14
N MET A 202 -2.42 18.51 -19.17
CA MET A 202 -1.51 18.50 -18.02
C MET A 202 -2.17 17.87 -16.78
N GLY A 203 -1.52 16.86 -16.22
CA GLY A 203 -1.97 16.16 -15.01
C GLY A 203 -2.96 15.03 -15.27
N GLU A 204 -3.16 14.22 -14.23
CA GLU A 204 -4.18 13.17 -14.20
C GLU A 204 -5.43 13.68 -13.46
N PRO A 205 -6.64 13.21 -13.82
CA PRO A 205 -7.82 13.54 -13.05
C PRO A 205 -7.69 12.98 -11.63
N VAL A 206 -7.94 13.83 -10.64
CA VAL A 206 -7.76 13.51 -9.23
C VAL A 206 -8.99 13.90 -8.42
N VAL A 207 -9.24 13.16 -7.34
CA VAL A 207 -10.37 13.34 -6.44
C VAL A 207 -9.86 13.86 -5.11
N ASN A 208 -10.41 14.99 -4.62
CA ASN A 208 -10.09 15.51 -3.30
C ASN A 208 -10.89 14.74 -2.23
N VAL A 209 -10.19 13.90 -1.44
CA VAL A 209 -10.82 13.00 -0.46
C VAL A 209 -11.51 13.77 0.66
N LEU A 210 -10.92 14.88 1.12
CA LEU A 210 -11.49 15.68 2.19
C LEU A 210 -12.81 16.31 1.76
N GLU A 211 -12.83 16.95 0.58
CA GLU A 211 -14.05 17.58 0.07
C GLU A 211 -15.14 16.54 -0.22
N LEU A 212 -14.78 15.39 -0.80
CA LEU A 212 -15.71 14.29 -1.04
C LEU A 212 -16.33 13.75 0.25
N ASN A 213 -15.52 13.52 1.29
CA ASN A 213 -16.02 13.04 2.58
C ASN A 213 -16.93 14.09 3.27
N LEU A 214 -16.61 15.38 3.15
CA LEU A 214 -17.47 16.47 3.66
C LEU A 214 -18.80 16.59 2.89
N ALA A 215 -18.79 16.35 1.58
CA ALA A 215 -20.01 16.35 0.78
C ALA A 215 -20.90 15.16 1.13
N LEU A 216 -20.30 13.98 1.32
CA LEU A 216 -21.01 12.79 1.77
C LEU A 216 -21.65 12.95 3.15
N ASP A 217 -21.06 13.73 4.07
CA ASP A 217 -21.64 13.98 5.40
C ASP A 217 -22.85 14.92 5.36
N LYS A 218 -23.07 15.62 4.25
CA LYS A 218 -24.23 16.50 4.01
C LYS A 218 -25.31 15.86 3.13
N ALA A 219 -25.04 14.68 2.58
CA ALA A 219 -25.89 13.99 1.61
C ALA A 219 -26.94 13.08 2.28
#